data_AF-A0A524AHK0-F1
#
_entry.id   AF-A0A524AHK0-F1
#
_cell.length_a   1.000
_cell.length_b   1.000
_cell.length_c   1.000
_cell.angle_alpha   90.00
_cell.angle_beta   90.00
_cell.angle_gamma   90.00
#
_symmetry.space_group_name_H-M   'P 1'
#
loop_
_entity.id
_entity.type
_entity.pdbx_description
1 polymer ?
#
loop_
_entity_poly.entity_id
_entity_poly.type
_entity_poly.pdbx_seq_one_letter_code
_entity_poly.pdbx_strand_id
1 'polypeptide(L)'
;MTRKQWAIIGALALAVVCELSALGGLVVWDSSQQTAAVVQIPEASPAPPTETPTPTATFPPTMTPQPTPTSTRVFTREEINEPTLARIADEVIAWRELQPLAEVDFQLLTLAELEERFAEYYAEEYTPEDIEKMRQAYVTLGLLDEDFDLAATLVDMQAESFAGFYTPDEKRLYIISEYELVETEQKLTFAHEYTHALQDQHFDLARLIDVEGNSDRALAARSLAEGDATLLMAVYAYENVTQAEWNWLAYQASRLEEEKVATAPQALGQVSLFPYTYGPQFVLGLFLEGEWAAVNQAYTYPPQSTEQVMHLDKYIGRDEPQSVELPDLAAILGGGWEQLDRDVMGELVTMLYLGEQLDAGQTAKAAEGWDGDAYVILRNSQGQRLLVMRSVWDSAAEAQEFSAAFSDY
;
A
#
# COMPACT_ATOMS: atom_id res chain seq x y z
N MET A 1 16.18 -17.38 -16.53
CA MET A 1 15.55 -16.07 -16.25
C MET A 1 16.03 -15.04 -17.25
N THR A 2 15.12 -14.22 -17.78
CA THR A 2 15.40 -13.09 -18.69
C THR A 2 15.97 -11.90 -17.92
N ARG A 3 16.53 -10.89 -18.63
CA ARG A 3 16.95 -9.61 -18.00
C ARG A 3 15.77 -8.95 -17.28
N LYS A 4 14.57 -9.02 -17.88
CA LYS A 4 13.33 -8.47 -17.34
C LYS A 4 12.99 -9.10 -15.99
N GLN A 5 13.06 -10.43 -15.90
CA GLN A 5 12.84 -11.16 -14.65
C GLN A 5 13.85 -10.77 -13.57
N TRP A 6 15.13 -10.62 -13.91
CA TRP A 6 16.13 -10.17 -12.94
C TRP A 6 15.91 -8.74 -12.44
N ALA A 7 15.50 -7.82 -13.33
CA ALA A 7 15.17 -6.45 -12.94
C ALA A 7 13.96 -6.41 -11.99
N ILE A 8 12.90 -7.16 -12.31
CA ILE A 8 11.69 -7.24 -11.48
C ILE A 8 11.98 -7.88 -10.12
N ILE A 9 12.79 -8.95 -10.07
CA ILE A 9 13.24 -9.56 -8.81
C ILE A 9 14.09 -8.57 -8.00
N GLY A 10 15.04 -7.88 -8.66
CA GLY A 10 15.92 -6.91 -8.01
C GLY A 10 15.19 -5.67 -7.48
N ALA A 11 14.05 -5.33 -8.07
CA ALA A 11 13.23 -4.18 -7.69
C ALA A 11 12.47 -4.38 -6.37
N LEU A 12 12.19 -5.61 -5.93
CA LEU A 12 11.39 -5.82 -4.71
C LEU A 12 12.03 -5.21 -3.46
N ALA A 13 13.36 -5.33 -3.32
CA ALA A 13 14.08 -4.73 -2.19
C ALA A 13 13.99 -3.19 -2.17
N LEU A 14 13.61 -2.58 -3.29
CA LEU A 14 13.47 -1.14 -3.46
C LEU A 14 12.03 -0.66 -3.29
N ALA A 15 11.03 -1.53 -3.47
CA ALA A 15 9.61 -1.19 -3.30
C ALA A 15 9.36 -0.58 -1.91
N VAL A 16 9.84 -1.26 -0.86
CA VAL A 16 9.70 -0.80 0.53
C VAL A 16 10.37 0.56 0.77
N VAL A 17 11.54 0.80 0.17
CA VAL A 17 12.27 2.08 0.35
C VAL A 17 11.57 3.22 -0.38
N CYS A 18 11.09 2.98 -1.61
CA CYS A 18 10.32 3.95 -2.37
C CYS A 18 9.03 4.33 -1.63
N GLU A 19 8.31 3.35 -1.10
CA GLU A 19 7.06 3.57 -0.38
C GLU A 19 7.25 4.33 0.93
N LEU A 20 8.22 3.95 1.76
CA LEU A 20 8.48 4.68 3.01
C LEU A 20 8.88 6.14 2.76
N SER A 21 9.51 6.42 1.62
CA SER A 21 9.84 7.79 1.21
C SER A 21 8.67 8.56 0.59
N ALA A 22 7.75 7.88 -0.11
CA ALA A 22 6.64 8.51 -0.85
C ALA A 22 5.33 8.61 -0.04
N LEU A 23 5.08 7.67 0.89
CA LEU A 23 3.87 7.60 1.73
C LEU A 23 4.10 8.12 3.15
N GLY A 24 5.11 8.97 3.34
CA GLY A 24 5.33 9.63 4.63
C GLY A 24 5.61 8.67 5.79
N GLY A 25 6.44 7.63 5.66
CA GLY A 25 7.07 6.90 6.78
C GLY A 25 6.19 6.54 8.01
N LEU A 26 5.13 5.76 7.83
CA LEU A 26 4.28 5.28 8.95
C LEU A 26 4.69 3.93 9.58
N VAL A 27 5.88 3.39 9.30
CA VAL A 27 6.26 2.07 9.84
C VAL A 27 7.60 2.04 10.54
N VAL A 28 7.55 1.75 11.84
CA VAL A 28 8.60 0.98 12.52
C VAL A 28 8.33 -0.48 12.14
N TRP A 29 8.92 -0.94 11.03
CA TRP A 29 8.80 -2.33 10.58
C TRP A 29 10.06 -3.10 10.99
N ASP A 30 9.92 -4.10 11.88
CA ASP A 30 11.01 -5.02 12.16
C ASP A 30 11.22 -5.97 10.97
N SER A 31 12.11 -5.57 10.07
CA SER A 31 12.55 -6.34 8.89
C SER A 31 13.10 -7.75 9.20
N SER A 32 13.37 -8.10 10.46
CA SER A 32 13.86 -9.43 10.82
C SER A 32 12.80 -10.54 10.67
N GLN A 33 11.51 -10.18 10.66
CA GLN A 33 10.37 -11.10 10.60
C GLN A 33 10.10 -11.67 9.19
N GLN A 34 10.58 -11.03 8.13
CA GLN A 34 10.37 -11.48 6.73
C GLN A 34 11.24 -12.67 6.32
N THR A 35 12.28 -13.01 7.08
CA THR A 35 13.22 -14.06 6.68
C THR A 35 12.64 -15.48 6.70
N ALA A 36 11.43 -15.67 7.25
CA ALA A 36 10.77 -16.97 7.28
C ALA A 36 9.89 -17.27 6.06
N ALA A 37 9.34 -16.27 5.36
CA ALA A 37 8.33 -16.46 4.31
C ALA A 37 8.84 -16.27 2.86
N VAL A 38 10.12 -15.93 2.66
CA VAL A 38 10.64 -15.55 1.34
C VAL A 38 11.32 -16.70 0.61
N VAL A 39 10.93 -16.89 -0.66
CA VAL A 39 11.64 -17.65 -1.70
C VAL A 39 13.15 -17.46 -1.55
N GLN A 40 13.86 -18.55 -1.24
CA GLN A 40 15.30 -18.56 -1.04
C GLN A 40 16.04 -18.13 -2.32
N ILE A 41 16.52 -16.88 -2.36
CA ILE A 41 17.44 -16.40 -3.40
C ILE A 41 18.87 -16.83 -3.00
N PRO A 42 19.71 -17.36 -3.91
CA PRO A 42 21.07 -17.77 -3.58
C PRO A 42 21.95 -16.58 -3.12
N GLU A 43 22.66 -16.76 -2.01
CA GLU A 43 23.61 -15.79 -1.47
C GLU A 43 24.65 -15.32 -2.51
N ALA A 44 24.80 -14.01 -2.64
CA ALA A 44 25.90 -13.40 -3.38
C ALA A 44 27.20 -13.39 -2.55
N SER A 45 28.30 -13.77 -3.19
CA SER A 45 29.65 -13.83 -2.63
C SER A 45 30.21 -12.42 -2.30
N PRO A 46 31.02 -12.25 -1.23
CA PRO A 46 31.44 -10.93 -0.76
C PRO A 46 32.45 -10.23 -1.70
N ALA A 47 32.32 -8.90 -1.78
CA ALA A 47 33.18 -8.01 -2.55
C ALA A 47 34.57 -7.79 -1.89
N PRO A 48 35.63 -7.53 -2.68
CA PRO A 48 36.98 -7.25 -2.17
C PRO A 48 37.14 -5.80 -1.66
N PRO A 49 38.16 -5.51 -0.83
CA PRO A 49 38.30 -4.24 -0.14
C PRO A 49 38.82 -3.09 -1.02
N THR A 50 38.33 -1.89 -0.73
CA THR A 50 38.63 -0.59 -1.36
C THR A 50 40.03 -0.06 -1.02
N GLU A 51 40.75 0.45 -2.03
CA GLU A 51 41.96 1.26 -1.84
C GLU A 51 41.66 2.77 -1.78
N THR A 52 42.34 3.44 -0.85
CA THR A 52 42.28 4.89 -0.59
C THR A 52 43.02 5.71 -1.67
N PRO A 53 42.42 6.77 -2.26
CA PRO A 53 43.18 7.72 -3.08
C PRO A 53 43.86 8.83 -2.26
N THR A 54 45.04 9.21 -2.73
CA THR A 54 45.94 10.26 -2.21
C THR A 54 45.57 11.65 -2.79
N PRO A 55 45.77 12.78 -2.06
CA PRO A 55 45.31 14.11 -2.50
C PRO A 55 46.32 14.85 -3.42
N THR A 56 45.85 15.61 -4.41
CA THR A 56 46.56 16.66 -5.21
C THR A 56 45.54 17.32 -6.16
N ALA A 57 45.47 18.61 -6.53
CA ALA A 57 46.13 19.87 -6.16
C ALA A 57 45.18 21.05 -6.51
N THR A 58 45.44 22.22 -5.92
CA THR A 58 44.72 23.49 -6.10
C THR A 58 45.06 24.18 -7.43
N PHE A 59 44.04 24.62 -8.18
CA PHE A 59 44.19 25.53 -9.33
C PHE A 59 43.78 26.97 -8.97
N PRO A 60 44.45 28.02 -9.51
CA PRO A 60 44.11 29.43 -9.26
C PRO A 60 42.93 29.91 -10.13
N PRO A 61 42.21 30.98 -9.71
CA PRO A 61 40.98 31.41 -10.36
C PRO A 61 41.23 32.11 -11.71
N THR A 62 40.42 31.75 -12.72
CA THR A 62 40.35 32.42 -14.02
C THR A 62 39.14 33.36 -14.05
N MET A 63 39.30 34.57 -14.61
CA MET A 63 38.27 35.62 -14.62
C MET A 63 37.08 35.31 -15.53
N THR A 64 35.88 35.62 -15.03
CA THR A 64 34.57 35.45 -15.67
C THR A 64 34.31 36.52 -16.75
N PRO A 65 33.92 36.16 -17.99
CA PRO A 65 33.34 37.12 -18.93
C PRO A 65 31.86 37.40 -18.60
N GLN A 66 31.44 38.66 -18.75
CA GLN A 66 30.10 39.14 -18.45
C GLN A 66 29.10 38.73 -19.56
N PRO A 67 27.93 38.13 -19.24
CA PRO A 67 26.98 37.67 -20.25
C PRO A 67 26.20 38.83 -20.88
N THR A 68 26.05 38.76 -22.20
CA THR A 68 25.12 39.59 -22.99
C THR A 68 23.75 38.90 -23.00
N PRO A 69 22.63 39.61 -22.74
CA PRO A 69 21.32 38.99 -22.73
C PRO A 69 20.94 38.55 -24.16
N THR A 70 20.97 37.24 -24.39
CA THR A 70 20.31 36.63 -25.53
C THR A 70 18.85 36.46 -25.18
N SER A 71 17.95 36.88 -26.08
CA SER A 71 16.53 36.58 -26.00
C SER A 71 16.34 35.06 -26.09
N THR A 72 16.35 34.40 -24.94
CA THR A 72 16.00 32.98 -24.82
C THR A 72 14.51 32.92 -24.50
N ARG A 73 13.75 32.22 -25.35
CA ARG A 73 12.35 31.87 -25.08
C ARG A 73 12.28 31.16 -23.73
N VAL A 74 11.38 31.61 -22.85
CA VAL A 74 11.06 30.96 -21.58
C VAL A 74 10.00 29.90 -21.89
N PHE A 75 10.29 28.64 -21.56
CA PHE A 75 9.32 27.54 -21.65
C PHE A 75 8.42 27.55 -20.41
N THR A 76 7.14 27.18 -20.55
CA THR A 76 6.24 27.00 -19.38
C THR A 76 6.57 25.68 -18.66
N ARG A 77 6.17 25.54 -17.38
CA ARG A 77 6.36 24.29 -16.61
C ARG A 77 5.70 23.09 -17.31
N GLU A 78 4.57 23.32 -17.97
CA GLU A 78 3.87 22.32 -18.80
C GLU A 78 4.75 21.82 -19.96
N GLU A 79 5.40 22.73 -20.70
CA GLU A 79 6.27 22.39 -21.84
C GLU A 79 7.52 21.56 -21.43
N ILE A 80 7.98 21.66 -20.18
CA ILE A 80 9.18 20.96 -19.68
C ILE A 80 8.82 19.58 -19.08
N ASN A 81 7.67 19.48 -18.41
CA ASN A 81 7.26 18.24 -17.74
C ASN A 81 6.69 17.23 -18.73
N GLU A 82 5.92 17.65 -19.73
CA GLU A 82 5.26 16.75 -20.70
C GLU A 82 6.22 15.73 -21.36
N PRO A 83 7.40 16.11 -21.89
CA PRO A 83 8.32 15.14 -22.49
C PRO A 83 8.89 14.13 -21.48
N THR A 84 9.07 14.55 -20.22
CA THR A 84 9.57 13.66 -19.17
C THR A 84 8.48 12.66 -18.77
N LEU A 85 7.24 13.14 -18.56
CA LEU A 85 6.10 12.30 -18.20
C LEU A 85 5.77 11.31 -19.32
N ALA A 86 5.80 11.75 -20.59
CA ALA A 86 5.61 10.87 -21.74
C ALA A 86 6.66 9.74 -21.79
N ARG A 87 7.93 10.04 -21.49
CA ARG A 87 8.97 9.00 -21.41
C ARG A 87 8.69 8.01 -20.26
N ILE A 88 8.25 8.48 -19.10
CA ILE A 88 7.91 7.59 -17.98
C ILE A 88 6.74 6.69 -18.35
N ALA A 89 5.70 7.25 -18.99
CA ALA A 89 4.57 6.49 -19.52
C ALA A 89 5.03 5.39 -20.50
N ASP A 90 5.89 5.71 -21.47
CA ASP A 90 6.44 4.73 -22.41
C ASP A 90 7.20 3.60 -21.69
N GLU A 91 7.96 3.93 -20.64
CA GLU A 91 8.68 2.95 -19.83
C GLU A 91 7.73 2.06 -19.02
N VAL A 92 6.71 2.64 -18.37
CA VAL A 92 5.67 1.88 -17.65
C VAL A 92 4.96 0.92 -18.60
N ILE A 93 4.55 1.39 -19.78
CA ILE A 93 3.92 0.57 -20.82
C ILE A 93 4.84 -0.59 -21.23
N ALA A 94 6.12 -0.32 -21.45
CA ALA A 94 7.10 -1.33 -21.85
C ALA A 94 7.36 -2.36 -20.75
N TRP A 95 7.46 -1.93 -19.49
CA TRP A 95 7.69 -2.82 -18.36
C TRP A 95 6.46 -3.65 -18.04
N ARG A 96 5.27 -3.03 -17.98
CA ARG A 96 4.01 -3.68 -17.60
C ARG A 96 3.39 -4.53 -18.70
N GLU A 97 3.76 -4.26 -19.96
CA GLU A 97 3.20 -4.89 -21.16
C GLU A 97 1.69 -4.67 -21.34
N LEU A 98 1.17 -3.57 -20.79
CA LEU A 98 -0.19 -3.10 -21.03
C LEU A 98 -0.16 -1.85 -21.90
N GLN A 99 -0.77 -1.94 -23.09
CA GLN A 99 -0.92 -0.80 -23.99
C GLN A 99 -2.13 0.03 -23.55
N PRO A 100 -2.06 1.37 -23.54
CA PRO A 100 -3.22 2.19 -23.25
C PRO A 100 -4.34 1.92 -24.26
N LEU A 101 -5.56 1.72 -23.79
CA LEU A 101 -6.78 1.59 -24.62
C LEU A 101 -7.35 2.96 -25.01
N ALA A 102 -7.03 3.99 -24.22
CA ALA A 102 -7.35 5.39 -24.49
C ALA A 102 -6.19 6.28 -23.99
N GLU A 103 -6.17 7.53 -24.44
CA GLU A 103 -5.25 8.54 -23.91
C GLU A 103 -5.46 8.67 -22.38
N VAL A 104 -4.36 8.66 -21.63
CA VAL A 104 -4.38 8.86 -20.19
C VAL A 104 -4.38 10.36 -19.93
N ASP A 105 -5.47 10.88 -19.40
CA ASP A 105 -5.61 12.29 -19.04
C ASP A 105 -4.89 12.57 -17.72
N PHE A 106 -4.13 13.68 -17.67
CA PHE A 106 -3.50 14.13 -16.43
C PHE A 106 -3.59 15.64 -16.29
N GLN A 107 -3.71 16.10 -15.04
CA GLN A 107 -3.76 17.49 -14.67
C GLN A 107 -2.67 17.82 -13.66
N LEU A 108 -1.92 18.87 -13.97
CA LEU A 108 -0.90 19.42 -13.07
C LEU A 108 -1.58 20.41 -12.11
N LEU A 109 -1.44 20.20 -10.81
CA LEU A 109 -2.02 21.02 -9.75
C LEU A 109 -0.92 21.60 -8.85
N THR A 110 -1.13 22.76 -8.24
CA THR A 110 -0.32 23.19 -7.10
C THR A 110 -0.54 22.27 -5.90
N LEU A 111 0.35 22.27 -4.88
CA LEU A 111 0.15 21.45 -3.68
C LEU A 111 -1.22 21.73 -3.04
N ALA A 112 -1.57 23.01 -2.89
CA ALA A 112 -2.84 23.42 -2.30
C ALA A 112 -4.05 22.96 -3.11
N GLU A 113 -3.99 23.01 -4.45
CA GLU A 113 -5.06 22.50 -5.32
C GLU A 113 -5.15 20.97 -5.27
N LEU A 114 -4.02 20.28 -5.14
CA LEU A 114 -3.98 18.82 -5.01
C LEU A 114 -4.59 18.37 -3.67
N GLU A 115 -4.25 19.05 -2.57
CA GLU A 115 -4.85 18.83 -1.24
C GLU A 115 -6.37 19.06 -1.25
N GLU A 116 -6.84 20.15 -1.88
CA GLU A 116 -8.27 20.45 -2.01
C GLU A 116 -8.98 19.38 -2.82
N ARG A 117 -8.44 19.00 -3.99
CA ARG A 117 -9.04 17.95 -4.83
C ARG A 117 -9.04 16.59 -4.13
N PHE A 118 -7.99 16.27 -3.39
CA PHE A 118 -7.93 15.03 -2.63
C PHE A 118 -9.00 14.99 -1.53
N ALA A 119 -9.18 16.09 -0.79
CA ALA A 119 -10.21 16.20 0.24
C ALA A 119 -11.64 16.07 -0.33
N GLU A 120 -11.90 16.62 -1.53
CA GLU A 120 -13.16 16.44 -2.26
C GLU A 120 -13.40 14.95 -2.58
N TYR A 121 -12.43 14.29 -3.21
CA TYR A 121 -12.51 12.86 -3.55
C TYR A 121 -12.73 11.98 -2.31
N TYR A 122 -11.97 12.22 -1.24
CA TYR A 122 -12.08 11.44 -0.01
C TYR A 122 -13.46 11.59 0.66
N ALA A 123 -14.05 12.79 0.58
CA ALA A 123 -15.39 13.05 1.11
C ALA A 123 -16.52 12.42 0.25
N GLU A 124 -16.24 12.09 -1.01
CA GLU A 124 -17.14 11.33 -1.88
C GLU A 124 -17.09 9.83 -1.55
N GLU A 125 -15.91 9.30 -1.21
CA GLU A 125 -15.68 7.89 -0.86
C GLU A 125 -16.17 7.52 0.55
N TYR A 126 -15.91 8.38 1.55
CA TYR A 126 -16.22 8.09 2.94
C TYR A 126 -17.14 9.14 3.54
N THR A 127 -18.37 8.73 3.88
CA THR A 127 -19.27 9.62 4.62
C THR A 127 -18.82 9.72 6.08
N PRO A 128 -19.17 10.82 6.80
CA PRO A 128 -18.92 10.91 8.24
C PRO A 128 -19.53 9.76 9.05
N GLU A 129 -20.62 9.14 8.55
CA GLU A 129 -21.23 7.97 9.18
C GLU A 129 -20.36 6.73 9.01
N ASP A 130 -19.74 6.53 7.85
CA ASP A 130 -18.86 5.40 7.58
C ASP A 130 -17.59 5.48 8.42
N ILE A 131 -16.99 6.68 8.51
CA ILE A 131 -15.81 6.91 9.36
C ILE A 131 -16.15 6.64 10.84
N GLU A 132 -17.32 7.08 11.32
CA GLU A 132 -17.73 6.81 12.70
C GLU A 132 -18.02 5.32 12.95
N LYS A 133 -18.61 4.60 11.99
CA LYS A 133 -18.80 3.13 12.08
C LYS A 133 -17.45 2.43 12.17
N MET A 134 -16.51 2.77 11.28
CA MET A 134 -15.15 2.23 11.27
C MET A 134 -14.43 2.51 12.59
N ARG A 135 -14.51 3.74 13.09
CA ARG A 135 -13.92 4.13 14.38
C ARG A 135 -14.50 3.29 15.51
N GLN A 136 -15.82 3.17 15.59
CA GLN A 136 -16.48 2.37 16.62
C GLN A 136 -16.11 0.89 16.53
N ALA A 137 -15.93 0.36 15.31
CA ALA A 137 -15.48 -1.01 15.10
C ALA A 137 -14.06 -1.21 15.67
N TYR A 138 -13.11 -0.37 15.26
CA TYR A 138 -11.73 -0.45 15.75
C TYR A 138 -11.60 -0.20 17.24
N VAL A 139 -12.37 0.72 17.83
CA VAL A 139 -12.41 0.92 19.29
C VAL A 139 -12.97 -0.32 19.99
N THR A 140 -13.98 -0.98 19.42
CA THR A 140 -14.54 -2.23 20.00
C THR A 140 -13.52 -3.38 19.95
N LEU A 141 -12.73 -3.44 18.88
CA LEU A 141 -11.62 -4.37 18.72
C LEU A 141 -10.40 -4.00 19.57
N GLY A 142 -10.41 -2.85 20.25
CA GLY A 142 -9.26 -2.39 21.04
C GLY A 142 -8.10 -1.85 20.20
N LEU A 143 -8.29 -1.64 18.89
CA LEU A 143 -7.28 -1.12 17.96
C LEU A 143 -7.15 0.41 18.01
N LEU A 144 -8.15 1.10 18.57
CA LEU A 144 -8.16 2.55 18.77
C LEU A 144 -8.67 2.92 20.17
N ASP A 145 -8.20 4.05 20.69
CA ASP A 145 -8.74 4.67 21.89
C ASP A 145 -10.14 5.28 21.65
N GLU A 146 -10.95 5.37 22.70
CA GLU A 146 -12.36 5.82 22.64
C GLU A 146 -12.53 7.25 22.09
N ASP A 147 -11.56 8.13 22.34
CA ASP A 147 -11.52 9.53 21.89
C ASP A 147 -10.61 9.78 20.68
N PHE A 148 -10.12 8.72 20.02
CA PHE A 148 -9.26 8.83 18.85
C PHE A 148 -9.97 9.54 17.68
N ASP A 149 -9.35 10.57 17.11
CA ASP A 149 -9.89 11.30 15.96
C ASP A 149 -9.50 10.59 14.65
N LEU A 150 -10.27 9.57 14.29
CA LEU A 150 -10.04 8.79 13.08
C LEU A 150 -10.22 9.65 11.81
N ALA A 151 -11.18 10.58 11.79
CA ALA A 151 -11.44 11.40 10.62
C ALA A 151 -10.25 12.30 10.29
N ALA A 152 -9.72 13.01 11.30
CA ALA A 152 -8.53 13.84 11.12
C ALA A 152 -7.31 12.98 10.75
N THR A 153 -7.13 11.83 11.41
CA THR A 153 -6.00 10.93 11.13
C THR A 153 -6.01 10.41 9.70
N LEU A 154 -7.17 9.97 9.19
CA LEU A 154 -7.26 9.48 7.81
C LEU A 154 -6.99 10.58 6.79
N VAL A 155 -7.39 11.84 7.06
CA VAL A 155 -7.04 12.98 6.21
C VAL A 155 -5.55 13.27 6.28
N ASP A 156 -4.95 13.32 7.47
CA ASP A 156 -3.53 13.64 7.67
C ASP A 156 -2.60 12.57 7.06
N MET A 157 -2.88 11.29 7.32
CA MET A 157 -2.12 10.15 6.76
C MET A 157 -2.05 10.21 5.23
N GLN A 158 -3.13 10.70 4.62
CA GLN A 158 -3.31 10.67 3.19
C GLN A 158 -2.75 11.97 2.57
N ALA A 159 -3.01 13.15 3.15
CA ALA A 159 -2.46 14.43 2.72
C ALA A 159 -0.92 14.46 2.70
N GLU A 160 -0.28 13.74 3.62
CA GLU A 160 1.18 13.62 3.71
C GLU A 160 1.82 12.72 2.63
N SER A 161 1.01 12.10 1.75
CA SER A 161 1.44 11.06 0.81
C SER A 161 1.45 11.47 -0.68
N PHE A 162 1.24 12.73 -1.04
CA PHE A 162 0.93 13.06 -2.45
C PHE A 162 1.92 13.96 -3.18
N ALA A 163 2.69 13.32 -4.08
CA ALA A 163 3.12 13.93 -5.32
C ALA A 163 2.09 13.75 -6.47
N GLY A 164 1.00 12.99 -6.25
CA GLY A 164 -0.11 12.79 -7.18
C GLY A 164 -1.01 11.59 -6.85
N PHE A 165 -2.16 11.48 -7.53
CA PHE A 165 -3.10 10.34 -7.42
C PHE A 165 -3.99 10.19 -8.67
N TYR A 166 -4.42 8.97 -9.00
CA TYR A 166 -5.38 8.65 -10.06
C TYR A 166 -6.78 8.42 -9.48
N THR A 167 -7.82 8.93 -10.17
CA THR A 167 -9.22 8.63 -9.82
C THR A 167 -9.91 7.80 -10.92
N PRO A 168 -10.40 6.58 -10.62
CA PRO A 168 -11.13 5.76 -11.58
C PRO A 168 -12.41 6.41 -12.11
N ASP A 169 -13.11 7.19 -11.27
CA ASP A 169 -14.37 7.84 -11.64
C ASP A 169 -14.19 8.95 -12.68
N GLU A 170 -13.17 9.79 -12.52
CA GLU A 170 -12.86 10.84 -13.50
C GLU A 170 -11.96 10.36 -14.63
N LYS A 171 -11.32 9.19 -14.46
CA LYS A 171 -10.29 8.63 -15.35
C LYS A 171 -9.14 9.59 -15.57
N ARG A 172 -8.73 10.27 -14.50
CA ARG A 172 -7.72 11.33 -14.55
C ARG A 172 -6.66 11.13 -13.46
N LEU A 173 -5.43 11.42 -13.86
CA LEU A 173 -4.28 11.51 -12.97
C LEU A 173 -4.03 12.97 -12.54
N TYR A 174 -3.99 13.24 -11.25
CA TYR A 174 -3.59 14.52 -10.68
C TYR A 174 -2.15 14.48 -10.18
N ILE A 175 -1.31 15.42 -10.60
CA ILE A 175 0.14 15.45 -10.25
C ILE A 175 0.52 16.84 -9.77
N ILE A 176 1.41 16.92 -8.78
CA ILE A 176 1.92 18.19 -8.28
C ILE A 176 2.83 18.92 -9.29
N SER A 177 2.64 20.22 -9.44
CA SER A 177 3.22 21.10 -10.47
C SER A 177 4.32 22.05 -9.95
N GLU A 178 4.56 22.09 -8.64
CA GLU A 178 5.33 23.16 -8.00
C GLU A 178 6.85 22.98 -8.01
N TYR A 179 7.34 21.80 -8.36
CA TYR A 179 8.77 21.51 -8.43
C TYR A 179 9.32 21.79 -9.84
N GLU A 180 10.33 22.66 -9.93
CA GLU A 180 10.87 23.16 -11.21
C GLU A 180 11.62 22.10 -12.05
N LEU A 181 11.83 20.92 -11.48
CA LEU A 181 12.27 19.69 -12.13
C LEU A 181 11.44 18.56 -11.50
N VAL A 182 10.97 17.60 -12.29
CA VAL A 182 10.34 16.39 -11.74
C VAL A 182 11.39 15.71 -10.83
N GLU A 183 11.27 15.92 -9.52
CA GLU A 183 12.13 15.28 -8.52
C GLU A 183 11.91 13.78 -8.58
N THR A 184 12.87 13.00 -8.07
CA THR A 184 12.80 11.52 -8.15
C THR A 184 11.48 10.98 -7.63
N GLU A 185 10.98 11.53 -6.52
CA GLU A 185 9.71 11.17 -5.91
C GLU A 185 8.50 11.38 -6.84
N GLN A 186 8.45 12.50 -7.56
CA GLN A 186 7.38 12.77 -8.53
C GLN A 186 7.46 11.82 -9.73
N LYS A 187 8.67 11.42 -10.17
CA LYS A 187 8.82 10.43 -11.25
C LYS A 187 8.31 9.06 -10.81
N LEU A 188 8.61 8.68 -9.57
CA LEU A 188 8.14 7.42 -8.96
C LEU A 188 6.63 7.42 -8.83
N THR A 189 6.07 8.51 -8.28
CA THR A 189 4.62 8.68 -8.13
C THR A 189 3.93 8.65 -9.49
N PHE A 190 4.43 9.37 -10.49
CA PHE A 190 3.85 9.30 -11.83
C PHE A 190 3.90 7.88 -12.42
N ALA A 191 4.97 7.12 -12.19
CA ALA A 191 5.05 5.73 -12.64
C ALA A 191 4.01 4.83 -11.95
N HIS A 192 3.78 5.03 -10.64
CA HIS A 192 2.73 4.36 -9.85
C HIS A 192 1.34 4.68 -10.42
N GLU A 193 1.00 5.96 -10.48
CA GLU A 193 -0.32 6.40 -10.87
C GLU A 193 -0.65 6.16 -12.35
N TYR A 194 0.34 6.25 -13.24
CA TYR A 194 0.14 5.87 -14.63
C TYR A 194 -0.15 4.37 -14.75
N THR A 195 0.38 3.54 -13.85
CA THR A 195 0.04 2.12 -13.78
C THR A 195 -1.42 1.92 -13.38
N HIS A 196 -1.94 2.68 -12.41
CA HIS A 196 -3.37 2.69 -12.07
C HIS A 196 -4.25 3.03 -13.28
N ALA A 197 -3.87 4.05 -14.07
CA ALA A 197 -4.60 4.38 -15.29
C ALA A 197 -4.62 3.23 -16.31
N LEU A 198 -3.51 2.50 -16.49
CA LEU A 198 -3.48 1.32 -17.35
C LEU A 198 -4.34 0.18 -16.78
N GLN A 199 -4.26 -0.08 -15.48
CA GLN A 199 -5.06 -1.11 -14.82
C GLN A 199 -6.56 -0.83 -14.99
N ASP A 200 -7.00 0.40 -14.74
CA ASP A 200 -8.41 0.77 -14.85
C ASP A 200 -8.93 0.62 -16.28
N GLN A 201 -8.15 1.03 -17.28
CA GLN A 201 -8.51 0.84 -18.69
C GLN A 201 -8.70 -0.63 -19.07
N HIS A 202 -7.89 -1.55 -18.52
CA HIS A 202 -7.94 -2.97 -18.87
C HIS A 202 -8.86 -3.82 -18.00
N PHE A 203 -9.03 -3.44 -16.73
CA PHE A 203 -9.62 -4.32 -15.71
C PHE A 203 -10.80 -3.71 -14.96
N ASP A 204 -11.10 -2.41 -15.16
CA ASP A 204 -12.18 -1.69 -14.47
C ASP A 204 -11.98 -1.73 -12.96
N LEU A 205 -11.07 -0.89 -12.46
CA LEU A 205 -10.60 -0.94 -11.07
C LEU A 205 -11.73 -0.65 -10.08
N ALA A 206 -12.60 0.31 -10.41
CA ALA A 206 -13.75 0.66 -9.57
C ALA A 206 -14.61 -0.57 -9.26
N ARG A 207 -14.91 -1.40 -10.27
CA ARG A 207 -15.67 -2.64 -10.10
C ARG A 207 -14.94 -3.71 -9.29
N LEU A 208 -13.60 -3.69 -9.28
CA LEU A 208 -12.79 -4.69 -8.60
C LEU A 208 -12.69 -4.43 -7.09
N ILE A 209 -12.65 -3.16 -6.69
CA ILE A 209 -12.49 -2.73 -5.29
C ILE A 209 -13.81 -2.44 -4.59
N ASP A 210 -14.91 -2.29 -5.32
CA ASP A 210 -16.27 -2.15 -4.79
C ASP A 210 -16.80 -3.49 -4.23
N VAL A 211 -16.35 -3.82 -3.01
CA VAL A 211 -16.76 -5.02 -2.26
C VAL A 211 -17.54 -4.60 -1.02
N GLU A 212 -18.86 -4.63 -1.13
CA GLU A 212 -19.74 -4.31 0.00
C GLU A 212 -19.73 -5.41 1.08
N GLY A 213 -19.65 -4.99 2.35
CA GLY A 213 -19.87 -5.86 3.52
C GLY A 213 -18.82 -6.94 3.77
N ASN A 214 -17.63 -6.80 3.18
CA ASN A 214 -16.47 -7.65 3.47
C ASN A 214 -15.18 -6.84 3.30
N SER A 215 -14.73 -6.19 4.38
CA SER A 215 -13.52 -5.36 4.40
C SER A 215 -12.25 -6.14 4.14
N ASP A 216 -12.14 -7.40 4.61
CA ASP A 216 -10.99 -8.27 4.34
C ASP A 216 -10.81 -8.52 2.83
N ARG A 217 -11.90 -8.89 2.15
CA ARG A 217 -11.90 -9.10 0.70
C ARG A 217 -11.66 -7.81 -0.07
N ALA A 218 -12.22 -6.68 0.38
CA ALA A 218 -11.97 -5.38 -0.22
C ALA A 218 -10.47 -5.02 -0.15
N LEU A 219 -9.86 -5.22 1.03
CA LEU A 219 -8.44 -4.98 1.26
C LEU A 219 -7.56 -5.91 0.41
N ALA A 220 -7.93 -7.19 0.30
CA ALA A 220 -7.25 -8.16 -0.54
C ALA A 220 -7.27 -7.74 -2.02
N ALA A 221 -8.45 -7.40 -2.54
CA ALA A 221 -8.61 -6.95 -3.93
C ALA A 221 -7.82 -5.67 -4.21
N ARG A 222 -7.84 -4.70 -3.28
CA ARG A 222 -7.01 -3.48 -3.36
C ARG A 222 -5.52 -3.80 -3.39
N SER A 223 -5.07 -4.79 -2.63
CA SER A 223 -3.66 -5.21 -2.57
C SER A 223 -3.12 -5.76 -3.88
N LEU A 224 -3.97 -6.32 -4.74
CA LEU A 224 -3.58 -6.68 -6.10
C LEU A 224 -3.28 -5.43 -6.95
N ALA A 225 -4.15 -4.42 -6.90
CA ALA A 225 -4.00 -3.20 -7.70
C ALA A 225 -2.78 -2.37 -7.25
N GLU A 226 -2.70 -2.07 -5.96
CA GLU A 226 -1.57 -1.32 -5.39
C GLU A 226 -0.27 -2.10 -5.50
N GLY A 227 -0.30 -3.42 -5.28
CA GLY A 227 0.89 -4.25 -5.43
C GLY A 227 1.50 -4.23 -6.83
N ASP A 228 0.65 -4.22 -7.87
CA ASP A 228 1.09 -4.13 -9.26
C ASP A 228 1.65 -2.74 -9.58
N ALA A 229 0.98 -1.67 -9.14
CA ALA A 229 1.48 -0.29 -9.30
C ALA A 229 2.81 -0.06 -8.55
N THR A 230 2.91 -0.51 -7.30
CA THR A 230 4.13 -0.44 -6.47
C THR A 230 5.27 -1.23 -7.12
N LEU A 231 5.02 -2.46 -7.58
CA LEU A 231 6.07 -3.26 -8.20
C LEU A 231 6.60 -2.56 -9.46
N LEU A 232 5.74 -1.93 -10.25
CA LEU A 232 6.15 -1.17 -11.44
C LEU A 232 6.91 0.10 -11.08
N MET A 233 6.47 0.83 -10.06
CA MET A 233 7.20 1.96 -9.51
C MET A 233 8.62 1.53 -9.11
N ALA A 234 8.76 0.40 -8.40
CA ALA A 234 10.04 -0.12 -7.95
C ALA A 234 10.94 -0.55 -9.13
N VAL A 235 10.37 -1.13 -10.19
CA VAL A 235 11.10 -1.47 -11.42
C VAL A 235 11.59 -0.23 -12.15
N TYR A 236 10.74 0.78 -12.27
CA TYR A 236 11.14 2.08 -12.82
C TYR A 236 12.27 2.69 -11.99
N ALA A 237 12.16 2.61 -10.66
CA ALA A 237 13.18 3.09 -9.74
C ALA A 237 14.53 2.37 -9.95
N TYR A 238 14.50 1.05 -10.02
CA TYR A 238 15.68 0.20 -10.22
C TYR A 238 16.47 0.57 -11.47
N GLU A 239 15.77 0.90 -12.57
CA GLU A 239 16.43 1.21 -13.85
C GLU A 239 16.83 2.68 -14.01
N ASN A 240 16.14 3.61 -13.33
CA ASN A 240 16.29 5.06 -13.59
C ASN A 240 16.88 5.87 -12.43
N VAL A 241 16.84 5.36 -11.20
CA VAL A 241 17.25 6.12 -10.01
C VAL A 241 18.73 5.88 -9.72
N THR A 242 19.48 6.98 -9.62
CA THR A 242 20.91 6.94 -9.32
C THR A 242 21.16 6.61 -7.84
N GLN A 243 22.36 6.09 -7.53
CA GLN A 243 22.74 5.82 -6.13
C GLN A 243 22.62 7.06 -5.22
N ALA A 244 22.86 8.26 -5.73
CA ALA A 244 22.74 9.49 -4.96
C ALA A 244 21.28 9.81 -4.62
N GLU A 245 20.38 9.63 -5.59
CA GLU A 245 18.94 9.77 -5.39
C GLU A 245 18.40 8.68 -4.45
N TRP A 246 18.91 7.44 -4.53
CA TRP A 246 18.58 6.39 -3.56
C TRP A 246 18.99 6.74 -2.13
N ASN A 247 20.21 7.25 -1.96
CA ASN A 247 20.66 7.69 -0.64
C ASN A 247 19.81 8.84 -0.10
N TRP A 248 19.32 9.72 -0.98
CA TRP A 248 18.40 10.79 -0.62
C TRP A 248 17.02 10.25 -0.20
N LEU A 249 16.42 9.34 -0.98
CA LEU A 249 15.15 8.70 -0.63
C LEU A 249 15.25 7.94 0.70
N ALA A 250 16.33 7.17 0.90
CA ALA A 250 16.57 6.47 2.15
C ALA A 250 16.75 7.43 3.34
N TYR A 251 17.42 8.56 3.13
CA TYR A 251 17.53 9.60 4.14
C TYR A 251 16.16 10.20 4.49
N GLN A 252 15.34 10.53 3.49
CA GLN A 252 13.98 11.03 3.73
C GLN A 252 13.10 10.02 4.47
N ALA A 253 13.11 8.76 4.04
CA ALA A 253 12.41 7.67 4.72
C ALA A 253 12.83 7.57 6.20
N SER A 254 14.14 7.62 6.49
CA SER A 254 14.64 7.57 7.89
C SER A 254 14.21 8.77 8.74
N ARG A 255 14.07 9.96 8.14
CA ARG A 255 13.64 11.18 8.82
C ARG A 255 12.15 11.14 9.17
N LEU A 256 11.34 10.59 8.26
CA LEU A 256 9.92 10.36 8.46
C LEU A 256 9.68 9.30 9.53
N GLU A 257 10.45 8.20 9.52
CA GLU A 257 10.43 7.18 10.56
C GLU A 257 10.70 7.80 11.95
N GLU A 258 11.76 8.61 12.09
CA GLU A 258 12.08 9.31 13.35
C GLU A 258 10.96 10.25 13.85
N GLU A 259 10.19 10.84 12.93
CA GLU A 259 9.13 11.80 13.25
C GLU A 259 7.80 11.12 13.63
N LYS A 260 7.54 9.91 13.11
CA LYS A 260 6.23 9.24 13.19
C LYS A 260 6.13 8.03 14.13
N VAL A 261 7.20 7.69 14.87
CA VAL A 261 7.19 6.65 15.93
C VAL A 261 6.21 6.97 17.10
N ALA A 262 5.39 8.02 17.05
CA ALA A 262 4.71 8.55 18.24
C ALA A 262 3.21 8.89 18.18
N THR A 263 2.44 8.71 17.09
CA THR A 263 1.09 9.32 17.04
C THR A 263 -0.07 8.53 16.44
N ALA A 264 0.13 7.55 15.56
CA ALA A 264 -0.97 6.73 15.01
C ALA A 264 -0.99 5.32 15.62
N PRO A 265 -2.16 4.77 15.98
CA PRO A 265 -2.28 3.40 16.46
C PRO A 265 -1.71 2.43 15.43
N GLN A 266 -0.83 1.54 15.88
CA GLN A 266 -0.03 0.66 15.02
C GLN A 266 -0.92 -0.14 14.06
N ALA A 267 -2.06 -0.64 14.52
CA ALA A 267 -3.00 -1.41 13.72
C ALA A 267 -3.55 -0.61 12.52
N LEU A 268 -3.85 0.68 12.67
CA LEU A 268 -4.37 1.51 11.58
C LEU A 268 -3.32 1.69 10.47
N GLY A 269 -2.06 1.93 10.87
CA GLY A 269 -0.94 2.00 9.93
C GLY A 269 -0.70 0.68 9.18
N GLN A 270 -0.79 -0.45 9.89
CA GLN A 270 -0.60 -1.79 9.31
C GLN A 270 -1.68 -2.13 8.28
N VAL A 271 -2.97 -1.86 8.58
CA VAL A 271 -4.06 -2.06 7.62
C VAL A 271 -3.87 -1.15 6.40
N SER A 272 -3.53 0.12 6.61
CA SER A 272 -3.37 1.10 5.53
C SER A 272 -2.21 0.77 4.59
N LEU A 273 -1.13 0.21 5.11
CA LEU A 273 0.08 -0.12 4.35
C LEU A 273 0.12 -1.56 3.84
N PHE A 274 -0.86 -2.39 4.20
CA PHE A 274 -0.94 -3.77 3.73
C PHE A 274 -0.90 -3.90 2.19
N PRO A 275 -1.68 -3.11 1.41
CA PRO A 275 -1.64 -3.16 -0.06
C PRO A 275 -0.28 -2.85 -0.66
N TYR A 276 0.49 -2.01 0.02
CA TYR A 276 1.78 -1.49 -0.38
C TYR A 276 2.92 -2.43 0.04
N THR A 277 2.76 -3.12 1.18
CA THR A 277 3.80 -4.02 1.71
C THR A 277 3.66 -5.47 1.26
N TYR A 278 2.47 -6.05 1.37
CA TYR A 278 2.20 -7.44 0.96
C TYR A 278 1.78 -7.55 -0.50
N GLY A 279 1.05 -6.55 -1.02
CA GLY A 279 0.63 -6.51 -2.42
C GLY A 279 1.76 -6.72 -3.46
N PRO A 280 2.89 -5.98 -3.43
CA PRO A 280 3.94 -6.17 -4.44
C PRO A 280 4.64 -7.52 -4.31
N GLN A 281 4.65 -8.13 -3.12
CA GLN A 281 5.18 -9.48 -2.91
C GLN A 281 4.27 -10.52 -3.55
N PHE A 282 2.95 -10.38 -3.33
CA PHE A 282 1.93 -11.19 -3.98
C PHE A 282 2.01 -11.09 -5.51
N VAL A 283 2.08 -9.86 -6.05
CA VAL A 283 2.17 -9.63 -7.50
C VAL A 283 3.50 -10.14 -8.07
N LEU A 284 4.62 -9.95 -7.38
CA LEU A 284 5.89 -10.54 -7.78
C LEU A 284 5.79 -12.06 -7.83
N GLY A 285 5.16 -12.68 -6.83
CA GLY A 285 4.90 -14.11 -6.78
C GLY A 285 4.17 -14.61 -8.02
N LEU A 286 3.05 -13.96 -8.38
CA LEU A 286 2.32 -14.25 -9.61
C LEU A 286 3.17 -14.06 -10.86
N PHE A 287 3.96 -12.98 -10.91
CA PHE A 287 4.88 -12.72 -12.01
C PHE A 287 5.96 -13.81 -12.15
N LEU A 288 6.44 -14.38 -11.05
CA LEU A 288 7.40 -15.48 -11.10
C LEU A 288 6.77 -16.80 -11.57
N GLU A 289 5.48 -17.01 -11.29
CA GLU A 289 4.73 -18.20 -11.74
C GLU A 289 4.36 -18.15 -13.22
N GLY A 290 3.94 -17.00 -13.74
CA GLY A 290 3.42 -16.90 -15.12
C GLY A 290 3.58 -15.54 -15.78
N GLU A 291 4.56 -14.75 -15.35
CA GLU A 291 4.85 -13.40 -15.84
C GLU A 291 3.59 -12.50 -15.77
N TRP A 292 3.49 -11.47 -16.61
CA TRP A 292 2.34 -10.57 -16.61
C TRP A 292 1.03 -11.26 -16.97
N ALA A 293 1.06 -12.41 -17.64
CA ALA A 293 -0.15 -13.16 -17.95
C ALA A 293 -0.83 -13.70 -16.67
N ALA A 294 -0.06 -14.17 -15.70
CA ALA A 294 -0.58 -14.59 -14.40
C ALA A 294 -1.12 -13.41 -13.58
N VAL A 295 -0.40 -12.28 -13.56
CA VAL A 295 -0.88 -11.04 -12.91
C VAL A 295 -2.19 -10.55 -13.53
N ASN A 296 -2.26 -10.48 -14.86
CA ASN A 296 -3.48 -10.08 -15.58
C ASN A 296 -4.65 -11.04 -15.31
N GLN A 297 -4.38 -12.34 -15.15
CA GLN A 297 -5.40 -13.32 -14.80
C GLN A 297 -5.95 -13.08 -13.38
N ALA A 298 -5.13 -12.60 -12.45
CA ALA A 298 -5.59 -12.26 -11.11
C ALA A 298 -6.61 -11.10 -11.09
N TYR A 299 -6.60 -10.19 -12.07
CA TYR A 299 -7.67 -9.19 -12.18
C TYR A 299 -9.04 -9.78 -12.60
N THR A 300 -9.06 -10.98 -13.18
CA THR A 300 -10.31 -11.72 -13.44
C THR A 300 -10.77 -12.50 -12.21
N TYR A 301 -9.84 -12.83 -11.31
CA TYR A 301 -10.11 -13.53 -10.06
C TYR A 301 -9.23 -12.95 -8.97
N PRO A 302 -9.61 -11.81 -8.38
CA PRO A 302 -8.78 -11.16 -7.35
C PRO A 302 -8.62 -12.08 -6.14
N PRO A 303 -7.60 -11.86 -5.28
CA PRO A 303 -7.56 -12.54 -3.99
C PRO A 303 -8.84 -12.24 -3.20
N GLN A 304 -9.35 -13.26 -2.50
CA GLN A 304 -10.61 -13.21 -1.75
C GLN A 304 -10.43 -12.89 -0.27
N SER A 305 -9.19 -12.92 0.24
CA SER A 305 -8.85 -12.63 1.63
C SER A 305 -7.44 -12.07 1.77
N THR A 306 -7.16 -11.36 2.86
CA THR A 306 -5.78 -10.93 3.19
C THR A 306 -4.84 -12.12 3.33
N GLU A 307 -5.35 -13.27 3.78
CA GLU A 307 -4.59 -14.53 3.82
C GLU A 307 -4.03 -14.93 2.44
N GLN A 308 -4.83 -14.88 1.39
CA GLN A 308 -4.37 -15.20 0.05
C GLN A 308 -3.28 -14.24 -0.47
N VAL A 309 -3.28 -13.00 0.02
CA VAL A 309 -2.24 -12.01 -0.30
C VAL A 309 -0.96 -12.28 0.51
N MET A 310 -1.10 -12.65 1.78
CA MET A 310 0.02 -12.99 2.67
C MET A 310 0.69 -14.32 2.27
N HIS A 311 -0.10 -15.27 1.77
CA HIS A 311 0.32 -16.64 1.45
C HIS A 311 -0.07 -16.99 0.01
N LEU A 312 0.85 -16.71 -0.94
CA LEU A 312 0.59 -16.89 -2.37
C LEU A 312 0.15 -18.32 -2.74
N ASP A 313 0.65 -19.33 -2.04
CA ASP A 313 0.29 -20.73 -2.29
C ASP A 313 -1.18 -21.02 -2.03
N LYS A 314 -1.81 -20.33 -1.07
CA LYS A 314 -3.27 -20.38 -0.84
C LYS A 314 -4.06 -19.81 -2.03
N TYR A 315 -3.63 -18.67 -2.56
CA TYR A 315 -4.24 -18.12 -3.79
C TYR A 315 -4.08 -19.05 -5.00
N ILE A 316 -2.87 -19.56 -5.23
CA ILE A 316 -2.60 -20.52 -6.33
C ILE A 316 -3.40 -21.80 -6.15
N GLY A 317 -3.47 -22.29 -4.91
CA GLY A 317 -4.20 -23.48 -4.49
C GLY A 317 -5.72 -23.34 -4.55
N ARG A 318 -6.24 -22.12 -4.72
CA ARG A 318 -7.69 -21.79 -4.65
C ARG A 318 -8.28 -22.13 -3.27
N ASP A 319 -7.52 -21.80 -2.24
CA ASP A 319 -7.96 -21.92 -0.86
C ASP A 319 -8.86 -20.72 -0.55
N GLU A 320 -10.17 -20.89 -0.74
CA GLU A 320 -11.14 -19.81 -0.62
C GLU A 320 -11.65 -19.70 0.81
N PRO A 321 -11.70 -18.49 1.40
CA PRO A 321 -12.21 -18.31 2.75
C PRO A 321 -13.65 -18.82 2.84
N GLN A 322 -13.93 -19.64 3.85
CA GLN A 322 -15.26 -20.14 4.09
C GLN A 322 -16.19 -19.01 4.56
N SER A 323 -17.40 -18.98 3.99
CA SER A 323 -18.44 -18.06 4.43
C SER A 323 -18.96 -18.45 5.82
N VAL A 324 -18.82 -17.54 6.79
CA VAL A 324 -19.30 -17.71 8.15
C VAL A 324 -20.55 -16.85 8.39
N GLU A 325 -21.66 -17.50 8.69
CA GLU A 325 -22.91 -16.79 9.00
C GLU A 325 -23.15 -16.69 10.51
N LEU A 326 -23.50 -15.48 10.96
CA LEU A 326 -23.97 -15.17 12.30
C LEU A 326 -25.47 -14.84 12.29
N PRO A 327 -26.27 -15.37 13.25
CA PRO A 327 -27.70 -15.11 13.32
C PRO A 327 -27.99 -13.62 13.59
N ASP A 328 -29.26 -13.22 13.48
CA ASP A 328 -29.71 -11.88 13.89
C ASP A 328 -29.65 -11.75 15.43
N LEU A 329 -28.46 -11.41 15.92
CA LEU A 329 -28.16 -11.32 17.35
C LEU A 329 -28.92 -10.15 18.02
N ALA A 330 -29.17 -9.06 17.29
CA ALA A 330 -29.95 -7.93 17.80
C ALA A 330 -31.39 -8.37 18.13
N ALA A 331 -32.02 -9.11 17.22
CA ALA A 331 -33.37 -9.67 17.45
C ALA A 331 -33.38 -10.71 18.59
N ILE A 332 -32.35 -11.56 18.69
CA ILE A 332 -32.25 -12.60 19.73
C ILE A 332 -32.07 -12.00 21.12
N LEU A 333 -31.18 -11.01 21.27
CA LEU A 333 -30.91 -10.37 22.56
C LEU A 333 -32.05 -9.45 23.00
N GLY A 334 -32.78 -8.85 22.05
CA GLY A 334 -33.89 -7.95 22.32
C GLY A 334 -33.45 -6.69 23.09
N GLY A 335 -34.35 -6.09 23.89
CA GLY A 335 -33.93 -5.16 24.95
C GLY A 335 -33.20 -3.87 24.53
N GLY A 336 -33.31 -3.43 23.28
CA GLY A 336 -32.67 -2.20 22.80
C GLY A 336 -31.20 -2.35 22.41
N TRP A 337 -30.77 -3.56 22.00
CA TRP A 337 -29.55 -3.80 21.25
C TRP A 337 -29.77 -3.51 19.76
N GLU A 338 -28.86 -2.75 19.16
CA GLU A 338 -28.85 -2.40 17.74
C GLU A 338 -27.53 -2.85 17.13
N GLN A 339 -27.56 -3.33 15.88
CA GLN A 339 -26.35 -3.64 15.13
C GLN A 339 -25.64 -2.34 14.76
N LEU A 340 -24.41 -2.20 15.23
CA LEU A 340 -23.51 -1.11 14.86
C LEU A 340 -22.74 -1.48 13.61
N ASP A 341 -22.20 -2.70 13.57
CA ASP A 341 -21.38 -3.19 12.47
C ASP A 341 -21.48 -4.71 12.29
N ARG A 342 -21.16 -5.18 11.09
CA ARG A 342 -21.01 -6.59 10.71
C ARG A 342 -20.04 -6.67 9.56
N ASP A 343 -18.97 -7.44 9.75
CA ASP A 343 -17.94 -7.60 8.74
C ASP A 343 -17.12 -8.88 8.95
N VAL A 344 -16.05 -9.03 8.16
CA VAL A 344 -15.02 -10.08 8.21
C VAL A 344 -13.71 -9.43 8.64
N MET A 345 -13.01 -10.00 9.63
CA MET A 345 -11.70 -9.50 10.04
C MET A 345 -10.60 -9.89 9.06
N GLY A 346 -10.60 -11.14 8.57
CA GLY A 346 -9.48 -11.66 7.80
C GLY A 346 -8.31 -12.06 8.68
N GLU A 347 -7.29 -12.70 8.07
CA GLU A 347 -6.07 -13.08 8.78
C GLU A 347 -5.32 -11.84 9.30
N LEU A 348 -5.20 -10.77 8.50
CA LEU A 348 -4.48 -9.56 8.90
C LEU A 348 -5.07 -8.93 10.17
N VAL A 349 -6.37 -8.64 10.19
CA VAL A 349 -6.97 -7.96 11.35
C VAL A 349 -7.08 -8.92 12.54
N THR A 350 -7.24 -10.22 12.31
CA THR A 350 -7.14 -11.24 13.37
C THR A 350 -5.76 -11.22 14.03
N MET A 351 -4.69 -11.14 13.22
CA MET A 351 -3.32 -10.96 13.71
C MET A 351 -3.19 -9.65 14.49
N LEU A 352 -3.60 -8.51 13.93
CA LEU A 352 -3.49 -7.21 14.63
C LEU A 352 -4.26 -7.18 15.95
N TYR A 353 -5.45 -7.78 15.98
CA TYR A 353 -6.26 -7.89 17.17
C TYR A 353 -5.56 -8.66 18.29
N LEU A 354 -4.95 -9.80 17.99
CA LEU A 354 -4.14 -10.54 18.97
C LEU A 354 -2.86 -9.78 19.38
N GLY A 355 -2.29 -9.00 18.45
CA GLY A 355 -1.05 -8.25 18.64
C GLY A 355 -1.13 -7.07 19.60
N GLU A 356 -2.32 -6.62 19.99
CA GLU A 356 -2.48 -5.57 21.01
C GLU A 356 -2.04 -6.05 22.41
N GLN A 357 -2.02 -7.35 22.68
CA GLN A 357 -1.59 -7.91 23.98
C GLN A 357 -0.47 -8.95 23.88
N LEU A 358 -0.30 -9.59 22.71
CA LEU A 358 0.66 -10.68 22.51
C LEU A 358 1.88 -10.21 21.71
N ASP A 359 3.01 -10.91 21.87
CA ASP A 359 4.19 -10.62 21.06
C ASP A 359 3.99 -11.06 19.59
N ALA A 360 4.68 -10.37 18.68
CA ALA A 360 4.51 -10.58 17.24
C ALA A 360 4.68 -12.03 16.77
N GLY A 361 5.55 -12.81 17.41
CA GLY A 361 5.79 -14.20 17.04
C GLY A 361 4.65 -15.13 17.47
N GLN A 362 4.06 -14.88 18.64
CA GLN A 362 2.86 -15.58 19.09
C GLN A 362 1.66 -15.25 18.21
N THR A 363 1.52 -13.98 17.86
CA THR A 363 0.41 -13.44 17.06
C THR A 363 0.39 -14.01 15.65
N ALA A 364 1.51 -13.97 14.93
CA ALA A 364 1.58 -14.50 13.57
C ALA A 364 1.22 -15.99 13.52
N LYS A 365 1.77 -16.78 14.46
CA LYS A 365 1.46 -18.21 14.56
C LYS A 365 0.00 -18.49 14.94
N ALA A 366 -0.59 -17.64 15.77
CA ALA A 366 -1.98 -17.79 16.21
C ALA A 366 -3.01 -17.37 15.16
N ALA A 367 -2.62 -16.52 14.20
CA ALA A 367 -3.44 -16.13 13.06
C ALA A 367 -3.25 -17.05 11.84
N GLU A 368 -2.13 -17.77 11.76
CA GLU A 368 -1.84 -18.74 10.70
C GLU A 368 -2.93 -19.82 10.62
N GLY A 369 -3.38 -20.13 9.40
CA GLY A 369 -4.43 -21.11 9.13
C GLY A 369 -5.86 -20.62 9.38
N TRP A 370 -6.07 -19.30 9.47
CA TRP A 370 -7.39 -18.68 9.38
C TRP A 370 -8.08 -19.13 8.09
N ASP A 371 -9.35 -19.52 8.10
CA ASP A 371 -10.04 -20.03 6.89
C ASP A 371 -11.40 -19.35 6.68
N GLY A 372 -11.60 -18.18 7.30
CA GLY A 372 -12.84 -17.44 7.27
C GLY A 372 -13.35 -17.04 8.65
N ASP A 373 -13.95 -15.86 8.74
CA ASP A 373 -14.62 -15.39 9.94
C ASP A 373 -15.81 -14.49 9.62
N ALA A 374 -16.57 -14.17 10.66
CA ALA A 374 -17.50 -13.07 10.66
C ALA A 374 -17.63 -12.54 12.09
N TYR A 375 -17.83 -11.23 12.20
CA TYR A 375 -18.15 -10.58 13.46
C TYR A 375 -19.39 -9.71 13.35
N VAL A 376 -20.00 -9.45 14.50
CA VAL A 376 -21.06 -8.45 14.67
C VAL A 376 -20.74 -7.63 15.91
N ILE A 377 -20.82 -6.31 15.77
CA ILE A 377 -20.77 -5.37 16.88
C ILE A 377 -22.17 -4.84 17.13
N LEU A 378 -22.63 -5.00 18.36
CA LEU A 378 -23.92 -4.50 18.82
C LEU A 378 -23.69 -3.40 19.86
N ARG A 379 -24.60 -2.43 19.89
CA ARG A 379 -24.64 -1.39 20.92
C ARG A 379 -26.02 -1.33 21.56
N ASN A 380 -26.08 -1.20 22.88
CA ASN A 380 -27.35 -0.99 23.57
C ASN A 380 -27.63 0.49 23.89
N SER A 381 -28.86 0.77 24.31
CA SER A 381 -29.31 2.12 24.75
C SER A 381 -28.48 2.78 25.86
N GLN A 382 -27.65 2.02 26.60
CA GLN A 382 -26.74 2.53 27.63
C GLN A 382 -25.33 2.80 27.09
N GLY A 383 -25.09 2.58 25.80
CA GLY A 383 -23.79 2.74 25.15
C GLY A 383 -22.85 1.54 25.31
N GLN A 384 -23.29 0.43 25.91
CA GLN A 384 -22.44 -0.76 26.03
C GLN A 384 -22.31 -1.44 24.66
N ARG A 385 -21.08 -1.87 24.33
CA ARG A 385 -20.78 -2.62 23.10
C ARG A 385 -20.67 -4.12 23.40
N LEU A 386 -21.07 -4.93 22.44
CA LEU A 386 -20.90 -6.38 22.46
C LEU A 386 -20.34 -6.83 21.10
N LEU A 387 -19.15 -7.42 21.11
CA LEU A 387 -18.56 -8.11 19.98
C LEU A 387 -18.94 -9.59 20.04
N VAL A 388 -19.45 -10.13 18.93
CA VAL A 388 -19.61 -11.56 18.74
C VAL A 388 -18.87 -11.93 17.46
N MET A 389 -17.91 -12.84 17.57
CA MET A 389 -17.10 -13.32 16.46
C MET A 389 -17.23 -14.83 16.34
N ARG A 390 -17.20 -15.32 15.10
CA ARG A 390 -17.07 -16.74 14.78
C ARG A 390 -16.03 -16.89 13.68
N SER A 391 -15.03 -17.72 13.90
CA SER A 391 -14.01 -18.06 12.90
C SER A 391 -13.99 -19.56 12.62
N VAL A 392 -13.45 -19.91 11.46
CA VAL A 392 -13.07 -21.25 11.05
C VAL A 392 -11.60 -21.25 10.66
N TRP A 393 -11.00 -22.43 10.69
CA TRP A 393 -9.56 -22.62 10.57
C TRP A 393 -9.29 -23.89 9.75
N ASP A 394 -8.17 -23.91 9.04
CA ASP A 394 -7.73 -25.02 8.18
C ASP A 394 -7.70 -26.37 8.93
N SER A 395 -7.35 -26.32 10.22
CA SER A 395 -7.34 -27.48 11.08
C SER A 395 -7.81 -27.20 12.51
N ALA A 396 -8.21 -28.28 13.18
CA ALA A 396 -8.52 -28.24 14.61
C ALA A 396 -7.30 -27.89 15.48
N ALA A 397 -6.07 -28.02 14.95
CA ALA A 397 -4.86 -27.61 15.65
C ALA A 397 -4.71 -26.09 15.61
N GLU A 398 -4.80 -25.46 14.44
CA GLU A 398 -4.75 -23.99 14.29
C GLU A 398 -5.89 -23.31 15.07
N ALA A 399 -7.10 -23.85 15.02
CA ALA A 399 -8.21 -23.36 15.86
C ALA A 399 -7.89 -23.38 17.37
N GLN A 400 -7.13 -24.38 17.84
CA GLN A 400 -6.69 -24.47 19.24
C GLN A 400 -5.57 -23.48 19.55
N GLU A 401 -4.67 -23.23 18.59
CA GLU A 401 -3.60 -22.24 18.73
C GLU A 401 -4.19 -20.83 18.86
N PHE A 402 -5.11 -20.46 17.95
CA PHE A 402 -5.88 -19.24 18.05
C PHE A 402 -6.65 -19.15 19.38
N SER A 403 -7.40 -20.19 19.74
CA SER A 403 -8.20 -20.18 20.98
C SER A 403 -7.34 -20.04 22.23
N ALA A 404 -6.12 -20.58 22.24
CA ALA A 404 -5.19 -20.45 23.35
C ALA A 404 -4.65 -19.02 23.43
N ALA A 405 -4.19 -18.45 22.30
CA ALA A 405 -3.73 -17.07 22.22
C ALA A 405 -4.83 -16.08 22.63
N PHE A 406 -6.05 -16.27 22.11
CA PHE A 406 -7.22 -15.44 22.45
C PHE A 406 -7.64 -15.55 23.92
N SER A 407 -7.30 -16.64 24.62
CA SER A 407 -7.58 -16.77 26.06
C SER A 407 -6.55 -16.05 26.93
N ASP A 408 -5.35 -15.82 26.38
CA ASP A 408 -4.26 -15.11 27.04
C ASP A 408 -4.30 -13.58 26.75
N TYR A 409 -5.00 -13.17 25.68
CA TYR A 409 -5.46 -11.81 25.38
C TYR A 409 -6.48 -11.32 26.42
#